data_AF-A0A3D3IDF2-F1
#
_entry.id   AF-A0A3D3IDF2-F1
#
_cell.length_a   1.000
_cell.length_b   1.000
_cell.length_c   1.000
_cell.angle_alpha   90.00
_cell.angle_beta   90.00
_cell.angle_gamma   90.00
#
_symmetry.space_group_name_H-M   'P 1'
#
loop_
_entity.id
_entity.type
_entity.pdbx_description
1 polymer ?
#
loop_
_entity_poly.entity_id
_entity_poly.type
_entity_poly.pdbx_seq_one_letter_code
_entity_poly.pdbx_strand_id
1 'polypeptide(L)'
;MYAIVDIETTGGYADKHRVTEVAIYHHDGMQITNHYHTLINPGRNIPYFITGLTGINYEMVKESPSFADVAEEIFEQLKDRVFVAHNAHFDYSFLKKEFEEAGISWNSKKLCTVRLSRKIIPGLSSYSLGRLAASLGVEIRNRHRAGGDAEATSKVFDLLLKRDTEGVIVKALKRNSGETILPPNLPKEDFDKLPAKAGVYYFLDARGHVIYVGKAVNIKKRIAGHFTGDAREWNRSNIRNEIHHITYELTGSELIALILESQEIRRLWPKYNLAQKTRTEEWGIFEYEDRAGLLRFCVNTVSRGAKPLISFSSKGDAWNFMWEKVREFNLCPKLSGLQVAKGLCFSYQTGECKGACMGVETVKKYNNRIHKAIDSFFDGGNSLAIIGKGRKNNERSLVLVENGSYLGFGFIHKNETLADFEAAKDFIKMSKENRIVQNLVNSYLVNPRGAEVIAF
;
A
#
# COMPACT_ATOMS: atom_id res chain seq x y z
N MET A 1 34.77 0.53 -11.09
CA MET A 1 33.89 -0.42 -11.81
C MET A 1 32.43 -0.09 -11.54
N TYR A 2 31.62 -0.10 -12.59
CA TYR A 2 30.18 0.10 -12.59
C TYR A 2 29.48 -1.13 -13.17
N ALA A 3 28.29 -1.43 -12.67
CA ALA A 3 27.37 -2.40 -13.24
C ALA A 3 26.12 -1.65 -13.70
N ILE A 4 25.94 -1.54 -15.02
CA ILE A 4 24.79 -0.89 -15.65
C ILE A 4 23.72 -1.95 -15.82
N VAL A 5 22.58 -1.75 -15.19
CA VAL A 5 21.53 -2.74 -15.06
C VAL A 5 20.22 -2.23 -15.63
N ASP A 6 19.51 -3.13 -16.29
CA ASP A 6 18.11 -2.97 -16.64
C ASP A 6 17.41 -4.32 -16.41
N ILE A 7 16.13 -4.28 -16.03
CA ILE A 7 15.33 -5.48 -15.79
C ILE A 7 13.95 -5.36 -16.44
N GLU A 8 13.40 -6.49 -16.85
CA GLU A 8 11.97 -6.60 -17.14
C GLU A 8 11.25 -7.33 -16.01
N THR A 9 9.99 -6.99 -15.77
CA THR A 9 9.24 -7.51 -14.63
C THR A 9 7.79 -7.81 -15.00
N THR A 10 7.12 -8.57 -14.13
CA THR A 10 5.68 -8.84 -14.22
C THR A 10 4.79 -7.66 -13.79
N GLY A 11 5.36 -6.47 -13.47
CA GLY A 11 4.58 -5.28 -13.10
C GLY A 11 5.35 -4.17 -12.36
N GLY A 12 4.61 -3.23 -11.78
CA GLY A 12 5.16 -1.90 -11.46
C GLY A 12 5.93 -1.73 -10.13
N TYR A 13 5.97 -2.74 -9.25
CA TYR A 13 6.63 -2.64 -7.94
C TYR A 13 6.98 -4.01 -7.33
N ALA A 14 8.08 -4.07 -6.59
CA ALA A 14 8.69 -5.32 -6.15
C ALA A 14 7.80 -6.19 -5.24
N ASP A 15 7.05 -5.59 -4.29
CA ASP A 15 6.32 -6.37 -3.26
C ASP A 15 5.35 -7.42 -3.82
N LYS A 16 4.72 -7.14 -4.97
CA LYS A 16 3.73 -8.04 -5.59
C LYS A 16 4.13 -8.55 -6.97
N HIS A 17 5.30 -8.21 -7.49
CA HIS A 17 5.76 -8.59 -8.82
C HIS A 17 7.15 -9.22 -8.76
N ARG A 18 7.52 -9.88 -9.85
CA ARG A 18 8.73 -10.70 -10.03
C ARG A 18 9.49 -10.29 -11.29
N VAL A 19 10.79 -10.52 -11.29
CA VAL A 19 11.68 -10.27 -12.44
C VAL A 19 11.49 -11.33 -13.53
N THR A 20 11.57 -10.92 -14.80
CA THR A 20 11.43 -11.79 -15.99
C THR A 20 12.64 -11.75 -16.92
N GLU A 21 13.47 -10.72 -16.81
CA GLU A 21 14.72 -10.59 -17.57
C GLU A 21 15.69 -9.71 -16.77
N VAL A 22 16.98 -10.02 -16.80
CA VAL A 22 18.04 -9.20 -16.22
C VAL A 22 19.14 -9.01 -17.25
N ALA A 23 19.57 -7.76 -17.44
CA ALA A 23 20.75 -7.43 -18.22
C ALA A 23 21.71 -6.58 -17.37
N ILE A 24 23.00 -6.92 -17.42
CA ILE A 24 24.05 -6.25 -16.66
C ILE A 24 25.25 -6.01 -17.59
N TYR A 25 25.67 -4.76 -17.74
CA TYR A 25 26.86 -4.37 -18.48
C TYR A 25 27.92 -3.85 -17.51
N HIS A 26 29.12 -4.42 -17.56
CA HIS A 26 30.25 -3.92 -16.78
C HIS A 26 30.93 -2.78 -17.51
N HIS A 27 31.21 -1.70 -16.77
CA HIS A 27 31.90 -0.53 -17.30
C HIS A 27 33.02 -0.13 -16.34
N ASP A 28 34.23 0.08 -16.86
CA ASP A 28 35.40 0.43 -16.03
C ASP A 28 35.49 1.94 -15.71
N GLY A 29 34.79 2.75 -16.50
CA GLY A 29 34.81 4.21 -16.42
C GLY A 29 35.22 4.85 -17.76
N MET A 30 35.72 4.05 -18.69
CA MET A 30 36.09 4.43 -20.05
C MET A 30 35.33 3.63 -21.10
N GLN A 31 35.08 2.34 -20.86
CA GLN A 31 34.42 1.44 -21.80
C GLN A 31 33.66 0.31 -21.12
N ILE A 32 32.81 -0.36 -21.90
CA ILE A 32 32.17 -1.61 -21.53
C ILE A 32 33.23 -2.72 -21.58
N THR A 33 33.32 -3.53 -20.52
CA THR A 33 34.31 -4.61 -20.40
C THR A 33 33.70 -6.00 -20.39
N ASN A 34 32.42 -6.13 -20.02
CA ASN A 34 31.70 -7.40 -20.05
C ASN A 34 30.18 -7.15 -20.10
N HIS A 35 29.41 -8.18 -20.41
CA HIS A 35 27.95 -8.17 -20.25
C HIS A 35 27.44 -9.53 -19.78
N TYR A 36 26.32 -9.50 -19.07
CA TYR A 36 25.57 -10.67 -18.62
C TYR A 36 24.09 -10.42 -18.93
N HIS A 37 23.40 -11.46 -19.41
CA HIS A 37 22.01 -11.38 -19.79
C HIS A 37 21.32 -12.73 -19.56
N THR A 38 20.15 -12.71 -18.94
CA THR A 38 19.37 -13.93 -18.72
C THR A 38 17.87 -13.64 -18.66
N LEU A 39 17.06 -14.56 -19.18
CA LEU A 39 15.63 -14.60 -18.94
C LEU A 39 15.37 -15.32 -17.61
N ILE A 40 14.32 -14.91 -16.91
CA ILE A 40 13.98 -15.44 -15.59
C ILE A 40 12.54 -15.94 -15.60
N ASN A 41 12.34 -17.16 -15.10
CA ASN A 41 11.02 -17.68 -14.81
C ASN A 41 10.49 -17.04 -13.51
N PRO A 42 9.44 -16.20 -13.58
CA PRO A 42 8.90 -15.52 -12.40
C PRO A 42 8.05 -16.44 -11.50
N GLY A 43 7.88 -17.72 -11.86
CA GLY A 43 7.02 -18.68 -11.16
C GLY A 43 5.54 -18.34 -11.23
N ARG A 44 5.13 -17.49 -12.19
CA ARG A 44 3.75 -17.02 -12.34
C ARG A 44 3.44 -16.50 -13.74
N ASN A 45 2.14 -16.34 -14.03
CA ASN A 45 1.70 -15.74 -15.28
C ASN A 45 2.11 -14.26 -15.41
N ILE A 46 2.51 -13.88 -16.63
CA ILE A 46 2.81 -12.50 -17.01
C ILE A 46 1.53 -11.87 -17.57
N PRO A 47 1.04 -10.74 -17.02
CA PRO A 47 -0.16 -10.09 -17.55
C PRO A 47 0.00 -9.66 -19.01
N TYR A 48 -1.04 -9.82 -19.83
CA TYR A 48 -1.00 -9.48 -21.26
C TYR A 48 -0.54 -8.05 -21.57
N PHE A 49 -0.90 -7.08 -20.73
CA PHE A 49 -0.46 -5.69 -20.92
C PHE A 49 1.06 -5.53 -20.72
N ILE A 50 1.69 -6.36 -19.86
CA ILE A 50 3.15 -6.39 -19.68
C ILE A 50 3.79 -7.05 -20.89
N THR A 51 3.25 -8.19 -21.34
CA THR A 51 3.73 -8.86 -22.57
C THR A 51 3.67 -7.93 -23.78
N GLY A 52 2.62 -7.10 -23.90
CA GLY A 52 2.54 -6.10 -24.97
C GLY A 52 3.58 -4.97 -24.86
N LEU A 53 4.13 -4.73 -23.67
CA LEU A 53 5.18 -3.72 -23.44
C LEU A 53 6.58 -4.27 -23.67
N THR A 54 6.87 -5.45 -23.10
CA THR A 54 8.22 -6.03 -23.04
C THR A 54 8.47 -7.08 -24.11
N GLY A 55 7.40 -7.57 -24.74
CA GLY A 55 7.44 -8.73 -25.64
C GLY A 55 7.64 -10.07 -24.93
N ILE A 56 7.84 -10.09 -23.61
CA ILE A 56 8.07 -11.32 -22.85
C ILE A 56 6.73 -11.93 -22.42
N ASN A 57 6.48 -13.15 -22.90
CA ASN A 57 5.32 -13.95 -22.52
C ASN A 57 5.74 -15.13 -21.63
N TYR A 58 4.75 -15.80 -21.05
CA TYR A 58 4.99 -16.97 -20.19
C TYR A 58 5.73 -18.10 -20.93
N GLU A 59 5.41 -18.35 -22.20
CA GLU A 59 6.03 -19.40 -23.00
C GLU A 59 7.54 -19.20 -23.21
N MET A 60 8.00 -17.94 -23.25
CA MET A 60 9.43 -17.61 -23.38
C MET A 60 10.23 -17.88 -22.11
N VAL A 61 9.59 -17.81 -20.93
CA VAL A 61 10.29 -17.86 -19.64
C VAL A 61 10.00 -19.11 -18.84
N LYS A 62 9.03 -19.94 -19.25
CA LYS A 62 8.64 -21.13 -18.47
C LYS A 62 9.77 -22.15 -18.28
N GLU A 63 10.69 -22.26 -19.26
CA GLU A 63 11.87 -23.13 -19.21
C GLU A 63 13.14 -22.39 -18.77
N SER A 64 13.05 -21.09 -18.52
CA SER A 64 14.17 -20.28 -18.02
C SER A 64 14.44 -20.58 -16.54
N PRO A 65 15.66 -20.32 -16.03
CA PRO A 65 15.94 -20.45 -14.61
C PRO A 65 15.07 -19.51 -13.77
N SER A 66 14.74 -19.89 -12.54
CA SER A 66 14.17 -18.96 -11.56
C SER A 66 15.25 -17.99 -11.09
N PHE A 67 14.85 -16.87 -10.46
CA PHE A 67 15.84 -15.93 -9.91
C PHE A 67 16.76 -16.61 -8.89
N ALA A 68 16.21 -17.51 -8.06
CA ALA A 68 16.98 -18.24 -7.04
C ALA A 68 18.10 -19.09 -7.67
N ASP A 69 17.85 -19.68 -8.84
CA ASP A 69 18.83 -20.53 -9.54
C ASP A 69 20.04 -19.73 -10.05
N VAL A 70 19.84 -18.45 -10.41
CA VAL A 70 20.89 -17.56 -10.94
C VAL A 70 21.31 -16.48 -9.93
N ALA A 71 20.84 -16.54 -8.68
CA ALA A 71 21.06 -15.48 -7.71
C ALA A 71 22.56 -15.27 -7.42
N GLU A 72 23.32 -16.34 -7.18
CA GLU A 72 24.76 -16.24 -6.94
C GLU A 72 25.52 -15.66 -8.15
N GLU A 73 25.13 -16.06 -9.36
CA GLU A 73 25.75 -15.56 -10.58
C GLU A 73 25.50 -14.05 -10.74
N ILE A 74 24.25 -13.60 -10.61
CA ILE A 74 23.89 -12.18 -10.67
C ILE A 74 24.58 -11.41 -9.54
N PHE A 75 24.68 -11.98 -8.34
CA PHE A 75 25.39 -11.36 -7.22
C PHE A 75 26.85 -11.10 -7.57
N GLU A 76 27.57 -12.06 -8.14
CA GLU A 76 28.97 -11.90 -8.55
C GLU A 76 29.15 -10.86 -9.68
N GLN A 77 28.16 -10.71 -10.58
CA GLN A 77 28.14 -9.60 -11.54
C GLN A 77 27.97 -8.22 -10.85
N LEU A 78 27.34 -8.14 -9.69
CA LEU A 78 27.03 -6.87 -9.01
C LEU A 78 27.97 -6.53 -7.85
N LYS A 79 28.61 -7.53 -7.27
CA LYS A 79 29.53 -7.43 -6.12
C LYS A 79 30.66 -6.44 -6.41
N ASP A 80 30.98 -5.62 -5.41
CA ASP A 80 32.05 -4.60 -5.44
C ASP A 80 31.98 -3.60 -6.61
N ARG A 81 30.81 -3.47 -7.24
CA ARG A 81 30.55 -2.53 -8.34
C ARG A 81 29.46 -1.54 -7.96
N VAL A 82 29.56 -0.32 -8.48
CA VAL A 82 28.52 0.68 -8.33
C VAL A 82 27.35 0.30 -9.24
N PHE A 83 26.16 0.13 -8.67
CA PHE A 83 24.93 -0.10 -9.41
C PHE A 83 24.51 1.15 -10.18
N VAL A 84 24.27 1.04 -11.48
CA VAL A 84 23.84 2.14 -12.34
C VAL A 84 22.64 1.70 -13.14
N ALA A 85 21.57 2.50 -13.21
CA ALA A 85 20.41 2.17 -14.03
C ALA A 85 19.64 3.43 -14.43
N HIS A 86 18.83 3.31 -15.49
CA HIS A 86 17.98 4.39 -15.96
C HIS A 86 16.65 4.38 -15.22
N ASN A 87 16.55 5.23 -14.18
CA ASN A 87 15.54 5.12 -13.10
C ASN A 87 15.88 4.04 -12.04
N ALA A 88 17.16 4.01 -11.63
CA ALA A 88 17.75 2.99 -10.76
C ALA A 88 17.03 2.60 -9.46
N HIS A 89 16.06 3.37 -8.96
CA HIS A 89 15.26 2.90 -7.83
C HIS A 89 14.46 1.66 -8.18
N PHE A 90 13.87 1.63 -9.37
CA PHE A 90 13.00 0.56 -9.81
C PHE A 90 13.76 -0.76 -9.84
N ASP A 91 14.81 -0.84 -10.67
CA ASP A 91 15.63 -2.03 -10.89
C ASP A 91 16.26 -2.53 -9.58
N TYR A 92 16.83 -1.59 -8.80
CA TYR A 92 17.45 -1.89 -7.52
C TYR A 92 16.45 -2.49 -6.52
N SER A 93 15.22 -1.99 -6.47
CA SER A 93 14.21 -2.48 -5.52
C SER A 93 13.77 -3.92 -5.81
N PHE A 94 13.66 -4.28 -7.09
CA PHE A 94 13.34 -5.64 -7.51
C PHE A 94 14.49 -6.60 -7.22
N LEU A 95 15.71 -6.26 -7.66
CA LEU A 95 16.87 -7.12 -7.40
C LEU A 95 17.12 -7.29 -5.90
N LYS A 96 17.00 -6.22 -5.11
CA LYS A 96 17.15 -6.32 -3.66
C LYS A 96 16.13 -7.28 -3.05
N LYS A 97 14.87 -7.21 -3.46
CA LYS A 97 13.83 -8.10 -2.97
C LYS A 97 14.09 -9.56 -3.38
N GLU A 98 14.44 -9.79 -4.65
CA GLU A 98 14.72 -11.15 -5.14
C GLU A 98 15.96 -11.76 -4.45
N PHE A 99 16.99 -10.95 -4.17
CA PHE A 99 18.13 -11.38 -3.34
C PHE A 99 17.73 -11.69 -1.90
N GLU A 100 16.90 -10.84 -1.28
CA GLU A 100 16.37 -11.09 0.08
C GLU A 100 15.55 -12.40 0.13
N GLU A 101 14.72 -12.67 -0.88
CA GLU A 101 13.97 -13.92 -1.03
C GLU A 101 14.89 -15.14 -1.25
N ALA A 102 16.02 -14.97 -1.95
CA ALA A 102 17.06 -15.98 -2.13
C ALA A 102 18.02 -16.12 -0.94
N GLY A 103 17.81 -15.36 0.16
CA GLY A 103 18.67 -15.40 1.35
C GLY A 103 20.02 -14.67 1.21
N ILE A 104 20.20 -13.87 0.16
CA ILE A 104 21.42 -13.12 -0.11
C ILE A 104 21.23 -11.66 0.34
N SER A 105 22.08 -11.20 1.25
CA SER A 105 22.09 -9.78 1.65
C SER A 105 22.89 -8.96 0.63
N TRP A 106 22.19 -8.20 -0.22
CA TRP A 106 22.81 -7.34 -1.21
C TRP A 106 22.59 -5.85 -0.93
N ASN A 107 23.68 -5.09 -0.96
CA ASN A 107 23.67 -3.64 -0.86
C ASN A 107 24.79 -3.06 -1.72
N SER A 108 24.47 -2.05 -2.54
CA SER A 108 25.45 -1.38 -3.39
C SER A 108 25.22 0.13 -3.45
N LYS A 109 26.31 0.88 -3.67
CA LYS A 109 26.21 2.28 -4.06
C LYS A 109 25.47 2.35 -5.39
N LYS A 110 24.52 3.28 -5.51
CA LYS A 110 23.69 3.40 -6.71
C LYS A 110 23.74 4.77 -7.35
N LEU A 111 23.74 4.79 -8.68
CA LEU A 111 23.61 5.98 -9.52
C LEU A 111 22.40 5.85 -10.43
N CYS A 112 21.67 6.94 -10.62
CA CYS A 112 20.53 7.01 -11.52
C CYS A 112 20.85 7.94 -12.67
N THR A 113 20.93 7.39 -13.90
CA THR A 113 21.31 8.18 -15.08
C THR A 113 20.34 9.31 -15.38
N VAL A 114 19.05 9.19 -15.03
CA VAL A 114 18.07 10.29 -15.09
C VAL A 114 18.49 11.46 -14.18
N ARG A 115 18.88 11.17 -12.94
CA ARG A 115 19.27 12.20 -11.95
C ARG A 115 20.60 12.86 -12.33
N LEU A 116 21.54 12.06 -12.82
CA LEU A 116 22.82 12.57 -13.32
C LEU A 116 22.61 13.45 -14.55
N SER A 117 21.83 13.00 -15.52
CA SER A 117 21.55 13.73 -16.76
C SER A 117 20.91 15.09 -16.49
N ARG A 118 19.95 15.19 -15.56
CA ARG A 118 19.33 16.48 -15.21
C ARG A 118 20.32 17.52 -14.68
N LYS A 119 21.42 17.07 -14.07
CA LYS A 119 22.45 17.95 -13.49
C LYS A 119 23.55 18.26 -14.49
N ILE A 120 24.02 17.23 -15.19
CA ILE A 120 25.14 17.33 -16.14
C ILE A 120 24.69 17.94 -17.47
N ILE A 121 23.44 17.70 -17.86
CA ILE A 121 22.85 18.13 -19.13
C ILE A 121 21.46 18.75 -18.87
N PRO A 122 21.40 19.92 -18.21
CA PRO A 122 20.12 20.56 -17.90
C PRO A 122 19.41 21.06 -19.17
N GLY A 123 18.10 21.33 -19.07
CA GLY A 123 17.33 21.99 -20.13
C GLY A 123 16.63 21.08 -21.15
N LEU A 124 16.78 19.75 -21.07
CA LEU A 124 16.03 18.84 -21.95
C LEU A 124 14.54 18.76 -21.59
N SER A 125 13.69 18.64 -22.61
CA SER A 125 12.23 18.52 -22.47
C SER A 125 11.78 17.17 -21.87
N SER A 126 12.63 16.14 -21.95
CA SER A 126 12.42 14.84 -21.32
C SER A 126 13.74 14.14 -21.06
N TYR A 127 13.78 13.35 -19.98
CA TYR A 127 14.91 12.50 -19.60
C TYR A 127 14.55 11.01 -19.61
N SER A 128 13.45 10.63 -20.27
CA SER A 128 13.17 9.21 -20.57
C SER A 128 14.27 8.65 -21.46
N LEU A 129 14.65 7.38 -21.28
CA LEU A 129 15.77 6.75 -21.99
C LEU A 129 15.73 7.02 -23.50
N GLY A 130 14.60 6.78 -24.16
CA GLY A 130 14.43 7.05 -25.59
C GLY A 130 14.72 8.49 -26.01
N ARG A 131 14.17 9.48 -25.31
CA ARG A 131 14.38 10.90 -25.66
C ARG A 131 15.77 11.39 -25.28
N LEU A 132 16.31 10.91 -24.16
CA LEU A 132 17.67 11.22 -23.73
C LEU A 132 18.70 10.63 -24.70
N ALA A 133 18.58 9.34 -25.04
CA ALA A 133 19.44 8.66 -25.99
C ALA A 133 19.40 9.37 -27.36
N ALA A 134 18.21 9.68 -27.87
CA ALA A 134 18.05 10.43 -29.12
C ALA A 134 18.74 11.81 -29.07
N SER A 135 18.57 12.56 -27.97
CA SER A 135 19.23 13.88 -27.81
C SER A 135 20.76 13.80 -27.74
N LEU A 136 21.29 12.62 -27.40
CA LEU A 136 22.71 12.34 -27.27
C LEU A 136 23.29 11.58 -28.47
N GLY A 137 22.49 11.28 -29.51
CA GLY A 137 22.92 10.50 -30.67
C GLY A 137 23.17 9.02 -30.35
N VAL A 138 22.57 8.48 -29.29
CA VAL A 138 22.66 7.06 -28.91
C VAL A 138 21.50 6.29 -29.54
N GLU A 139 21.83 5.29 -30.35
CA GLU A 139 20.86 4.34 -30.89
C GLU A 139 20.41 3.33 -29.81
N ILE A 140 19.10 3.10 -29.69
CA ILE A 140 18.53 2.03 -28.86
C ILE A 140 18.08 0.90 -29.77
N ARG A 141 18.72 -0.26 -29.64
CA ARG A 141 18.35 -1.49 -30.34
C ARG A 141 17.45 -2.33 -29.43
N ASN A 142 16.44 -2.99 -30.00
CA ASN A 142 15.51 -3.86 -29.25
C ASN A 142 14.91 -3.18 -28.00
N ARG A 143 14.32 -2.00 -28.19
CA ARG A 143 13.72 -1.21 -27.11
C ARG A 143 12.66 -2.01 -26.34
N HIS A 144 12.61 -1.83 -25.01
CA HIS A 144 11.77 -2.59 -24.07
C HIS A 144 12.17 -4.07 -23.94
N ARG A 145 13.48 -4.31 -24.10
CA ARG A 145 14.17 -5.52 -23.66
C ARG A 145 15.31 -5.07 -22.78
N ALA A 146 15.52 -5.77 -21.67
CA ALA A 146 16.52 -5.37 -20.68
C ALA A 146 17.92 -5.21 -21.32
N GLY A 147 18.30 -6.11 -22.23
CA GLY A 147 19.59 -6.04 -22.92
C GLY A 147 19.76 -4.75 -23.73
N GLY A 148 18.78 -4.40 -24.55
CA GLY A 148 18.82 -3.21 -25.40
C GLY A 148 18.83 -1.90 -24.61
N ASP A 149 18.02 -1.84 -23.56
CA ASP A 149 17.90 -0.66 -22.71
C ASP A 149 19.10 -0.50 -21.76
N ALA A 150 19.69 -1.59 -21.25
CA ALA A 150 20.95 -1.56 -20.49
C ALA A 150 22.13 -1.14 -21.38
N GLU A 151 22.22 -1.64 -22.61
CA GLU A 151 23.26 -1.24 -23.57
C GLU A 151 23.16 0.26 -23.86
N ALA A 152 21.96 0.77 -24.19
CA ALA A 152 21.73 2.18 -24.40
C ALA A 152 22.07 3.02 -23.16
N THR A 153 21.69 2.53 -21.96
CA THR A 153 22.00 3.18 -20.70
C THR A 153 23.51 3.26 -20.44
N SER A 154 24.28 2.24 -20.82
CA SER A 154 25.74 2.24 -20.64
C SER A 154 26.41 3.28 -21.55
N LYS A 155 25.96 3.41 -22.81
CA LYS A 155 26.41 4.47 -23.73
C LYS A 155 26.04 5.87 -23.24
N VAL A 156 24.81 6.05 -22.72
CA VAL A 156 24.40 7.31 -22.09
C VAL A 156 25.29 7.61 -20.88
N PHE A 157 25.60 6.62 -20.05
CA PHE A 157 26.44 6.80 -18.87
C PHE A 157 27.88 7.16 -19.22
N ASP A 158 28.46 6.56 -20.26
CA ASP A 158 29.77 6.94 -20.81
C ASP A 158 29.79 8.43 -21.23
N LEU A 159 28.75 8.90 -21.92
CA LEU A 159 28.63 10.32 -22.28
C LEU A 159 28.49 11.23 -21.05
N LEU A 160 27.80 10.78 -20.00
CA LEU A 160 27.70 11.54 -18.75
C LEU A 160 29.05 11.62 -18.03
N LEU A 161 29.83 10.54 -17.99
CA LEU A 161 31.18 10.54 -17.44
C LEU A 161 32.08 11.55 -18.18
N LYS A 162 32.01 11.58 -19.51
CA LYS A 162 32.77 12.52 -20.35
C LYS A 162 32.35 13.98 -20.16
N ARG A 163 31.08 14.24 -19.82
CA ARG A 163 30.52 15.59 -19.66
C ARG A 163 30.51 16.12 -18.22
N ASP A 164 30.88 15.30 -17.23
CA ASP A 164 30.82 15.68 -15.82
C ASP A 164 31.98 16.59 -15.39
N THR A 165 31.94 17.86 -15.79
CA THR A 165 32.97 18.86 -15.46
C THR A 165 32.92 19.32 -14.00
N GLU A 166 31.78 19.19 -13.32
CA GLU A 166 31.57 19.65 -11.95
C GLU A 166 31.71 18.54 -10.88
N GLY A 167 32.09 17.32 -11.28
CA GLY A 167 32.22 16.16 -10.40
C GLY A 167 30.90 15.74 -9.74
N VAL A 168 29.77 15.91 -10.44
CA VAL A 168 28.43 15.52 -10.02
C VAL A 168 28.35 14.03 -9.68
N ILE A 169 29.00 13.17 -10.47
CA ILE A 169 29.00 11.72 -10.29
C ILE A 169 29.73 11.35 -9.00
N VAL A 170 30.91 11.92 -8.77
CA VAL A 170 31.69 11.70 -7.53
C VAL A 170 30.92 12.22 -6.32
N LYS A 171 30.30 13.41 -6.42
CA LYS A 171 29.42 13.96 -5.36
C LYS A 171 28.22 13.03 -5.11
N ALA A 172 27.63 12.45 -6.14
CA ALA A 172 26.53 11.49 -6.01
C ALA A 172 26.96 10.18 -5.36
N LEU A 173 28.20 9.72 -5.57
CA LEU A 173 28.77 8.52 -4.94
C LEU A 173 29.18 8.73 -3.48
N LYS A 174 29.59 9.95 -3.11
CA LYS A 174 29.88 10.32 -1.71
C LYS A 174 28.61 10.45 -0.87
N ARG A 175 27.50 10.79 -1.52
CA ARG A 175 26.15 10.78 -0.93
C ARG A 175 25.62 9.35 -0.88
N ASN A 176 26.14 8.54 0.04
CA ASN A 176 25.56 7.22 0.30
C ASN A 176 24.05 7.36 0.61
N SER A 177 23.25 6.63 -0.17
CA SER A 177 22.01 5.96 0.25
C SER A 177 21.06 6.75 1.17
N GLY A 178 20.09 7.47 0.58
CA GLY A 178 18.86 7.84 1.30
C GLY A 178 18.84 9.20 2.00
N GLU A 179 19.63 10.17 1.58
CA GLU A 179 19.46 11.55 2.07
C GLU A 179 18.06 12.08 1.69
N THR A 180 17.24 12.25 2.72
CA THR A 180 16.05 13.08 2.75
C THR A 180 16.40 14.47 2.21
N ILE A 181 15.94 14.81 0.99
CA ILE A 181 16.08 16.17 0.48
C ILE A 181 14.95 16.97 1.10
N LEU A 182 15.27 17.68 2.17
CA LEU A 182 14.30 18.51 2.87
C LEU A 182 13.72 19.56 1.91
N PRO A 183 12.43 19.92 2.07
CA PRO A 183 11.84 21.09 1.44
C PRO A 183 12.73 22.33 1.59
N PRO A 184 12.81 23.20 0.57
CA PRO A 184 13.71 24.36 0.59
C PRO A 184 13.43 25.33 1.74
N ASN A 185 12.17 25.40 2.18
CA ASN A 185 11.70 26.34 3.19
C ASN A 185 11.52 25.69 4.58
N LEU A 186 11.83 24.40 4.73
CA LEU A 186 11.69 23.69 5.99
C LEU A 186 13.01 23.76 6.79
N PRO A 187 13.01 24.34 8.01
CA PRO A 187 14.17 24.29 8.89
C PRO A 187 14.55 22.84 9.21
N LYS A 188 15.84 22.53 9.13
CA LYS A 188 16.34 21.18 9.43
C LYS A 188 15.99 20.73 10.85
N GLU A 189 15.96 21.67 11.80
CA GLU A 189 15.61 21.41 13.20
C GLU A 189 14.19 20.85 13.37
N ASP A 190 13.23 21.33 12.59
CA ASP A 190 11.84 20.85 12.63
C ASP A 190 11.77 19.38 12.27
N PHE A 191 12.59 18.94 11.30
CA PHE A 191 12.70 17.53 10.91
C PHE A 191 13.45 16.70 11.95
N ASP A 192 14.55 17.22 12.50
CA ASP A 192 15.40 16.46 13.42
C ASP A 192 14.68 16.14 14.75
N LYS A 193 13.81 17.05 15.22
CA LYS A 193 12.97 16.91 16.43
C LYS A 193 11.80 15.93 16.27
N LEU A 194 11.56 15.39 15.07
CA LEU A 194 10.43 14.47 14.84
C LEU A 194 10.60 13.14 15.58
N PRO A 195 9.53 12.59 16.16
CA PRO A 195 9.59 11.34 16.90
C PRO A 195 9.56 10.12 15.96
N ALA A 196 10.24 9.05 16.37
CA ALA A 196 10.11 7.72 15.75
C ALA A 196 8.95 6.91 16.36
N LYS A 197 7.78 7.55 16.54
CA LYS A 197 6.60 6.99 17.21
C LYS A 197 5.36 7.11 16.33
N ALA A 198 4.29 6.41 16.73
CA ALA A 198 3.01 6.42 16.02
C ALA A 198 2.22 7.71 16.27
N GLY A 199 1.62 8.25 15.22
CA GLY A 199 0.79 9.43 15.30
C GLY A 199 0.41 10.05 13.96
N VAL A 200 -0.15 11.25 14.04
CA VAL A 200 -0.54 12.11 12.92
C VAL A 200 0.46 13.25 12.81
N TYR A 201 0.83 13.62 11.59
CA TYR A 201 1.68 14.77 11.30
C TYR A 201 1.00 15.72 10.33
N TYR A 202 1.36 16.99 10.44
CA TYR A 202 0.77 18.10 9.71
C TYR A 202 1.90 18.85 9.00
N PHE A 203 1.68 19.16 7.73
CA PHE A 203 2.53 20.08 6.99
C PHE A 203 1.85 21.44 6.90
N LEU A 204 2.59 22.50 7.22
CA LEU A 204 2.08 23.85 7.30
C LEU A 204 2.78 24.76 6.29
N ASP A 205 2.03 25.72 5.76
CA ASP A 205 2.57 26.79 4.92
C ASP A 205 3.25 27.90 5.73
N ALA A 206 3.81 28.90 5.05
CA ALA A 206 4.46 30.06 5.66
C ALA A 206 3.55 30.88 6.60
N ARG A 207 2.23 30.74 6.47
CA ARG A 207 1.22 31.44 7.27
C ARG A 207 0.69 30.57 8.42
N GLY A 208 1.18 29.34 8.55
CA GLY A 208 0.73 28.38 9.56
C GLY A 208 -0.55 27.62 9.20
N HIS A 209 -1.01 27.64 7.95
CA HIS A 209 -2.16 26.82 7.54
C HIS A 209 -1.76 25.40 7.25
N VAL A 210 -2.57 24.43 7.70
CA VAL A 210 -2.35 23.01 7.39
C VAL A 210 -2.69 22.72 5.93
N ILE A 211 -1.67 22.38 5.15
CA ILE A 211 -1.79 22.05 3.72
C ILE A 211 -1.86 20.55 3.46
N TYR A 212 -1.41 19.73 4.42
CA TYR A 212 -1.47 18.28 4.37
C TYR A 212 -1.50 17.66 5.77
N VAL A 213 -2.25 16.56 5.92
CA VAL A 213 -2.32 15.73 7.13
C VAL A 213 -1.95 14.30 6.75
N GLY A 214 -1.13 13.63 7.54
CA GLY A 214 -0.85 12.20 7.32
C GLY A 214 -0.63 11.43 8.61
N LYS A 215 -0.72 10.10 8.51
CA LYS A 215 -0.49 9.16 9.62
C LYS A 215 0.77 8.34 9.45
N ALA A 216 1.31 7.83 10.55
CA ALA A 216 2.40 6.86 10.54
C ALA A 216 2.49 6.05 11.84
N VAL A 217 3.02 4.82 11.76
CA VAL A 217 3.55 4.09 12.91
C VAL A 217 4.91 4.66 13.37
N ASN A 218 5.66 5.25 12.43
CA ASN A 218 6.90 5.98 12.69
C ASN A 218 6.90 7.28 11.90
N ILE A 219 6.58 8.39 12.57
CA ILE A 219 6.44 9.72 11.95
C ILE A 219 7.73 10.14 11.25
N LYS A 220 8.88 10.10 11.92
CA LYS A 220 10.17 10.52 11.34
C LYS A 220 10.50 9.75 10.06
N LYS A 221 10.37 8.41 10.07
CA LYS A 221 10.61 7.56 8.89
C LYS A 221 9.61 7.84 7.77
N ARG A 222 8.33 8.04 8.08
CA ARG A 222 7.30 8.31 7.07
C ARG A 222 7.52 9.66 6.38
N ILE A 223 7.82 10.70 7.16
CA ILE A 223 8.12 12.04 6.63
C ILE A 223 9.40 12.01 5.80
N ALA A 224 10.44 11.31 6.26
CA ALA A 224 11.65 11.11 5.46
C ALA A 224 11.32 10.55 4.08
N GLY A 225 10.43 9.55 4.02
CA GLY A 225 9.93 8.96 2.78
C GLY A 225 9.21 9.92 1.83
N HIS A 226 8.57 10.99 2.34
CA HIS A 226 7.97 12.04 1.49
C HIS A 226 9.02 12.93 0.82
N PHE A 227 10.20 13.02 1.42
CA PHE A 227 11.29 13.91 1.01
C PHE A 227 12.45 13.17 0.33
N THR A 228 12.38 11.84 0.24
CA THR A 228 13.26 11.10 -0.67
C THR A 228 12.87 11.39 -2.13
N GLY A 229 13.84 11.27 -3.04
CA GLY A 229 13.65 11.62 -4.46
C GLY A 229 12.56 10.82 -5.21
N ASP A 230 11.97 9.81 -4.56
CA ASP A 230 11.14 8.78 -5.17
C ASP A 230 9.62 8.97 -4.92
N ALA A 231 9.21 10.01 -4.18
CA ALA A 231 7.79 10.31 -3.95
C ALA A 231 7.13 10.92 -5.21
N ARG A 232 6.82 10.07 -6.21
CA ARG A 232 6.20 10.46 -7.50
C ARG A 232 4.93 11.30 -7.36
N GLU A 233 4.14 11.08 -6.31
CA GLU A 233 2.89 11.81 -6.01
C GLU A 233 3.17 13.24 -5.48
N TRP A 234 4.27 13.42 -4.76
CA TRP A 234 4.70 14.67 -4.13
C TRP A 234 5.59 15.52 -5.04
N ASN A 235 6.24 14.90 -6.03
CA ASN A 235 7.03 15.60 -7.04
C ASN A 235 6.17 16.28 -8.10
N ARG A 236 4.90 15.88 -8.27
CA ARG A 236 3.95 16.51 -9.21
C ARG A 236 3.18 17.68 -8.58
N SER A 237 3.08 17.71 -7.26
CA SER A 237 2.45 18.76 -6.49
C SER A 237 3.51 19.76 -6.01
N ASN A 238 3.27 21.07 -6.13
CA ASN A 238 4.16 22.11 -5.59
C ASN A 238 4.23 22.10 -4.05
N ILE A 239 3.66 21.09 -3.38
CA ILE A 239 3.59 20.94 -1.93
C ILE A 239 4.95 21.13 -1.27
N ARG A 240 6.04 20.58 -1.83
CA ARG A 240 7.38 20.73 -1.25
C ARG A 240 7.81 22.19 -1.11
N ASN A 241 7.45 23.05 -2.04
CA ASN A 241 7.81 24.47 -1.96
C ASN A 241 6.92 25.22 -0.95
N GLU A 242 5.75 24.69 -0.63
CA GLU A 242 4.81 25.28 0.32
C GLU A 242 5.10 24.87 1.77
N ILE A 243 5.79 23.76 2.03
CA ILE A 243 6.10 23.30 3.40
C ILE A 243 7.11 24.24 4.06
N HIS A 244 6.70 24.87 5.16
CA HIS A 244 7.55 25.71 6.02
C HIS A 244 7.72 25.12 7.42
N HIS A 245 6.68 24.48 7.96
CA HIS A 245 6.72 23.86 9.29
C HIS A 245 6.09 22.48 9.30
N ILE A 246 6.53 21.66 10.26
CA ILE A 246 5.96 20.34 10.54
C ILE A 246 5.54 20.29 12.01
N THR A 247 4.30 19.92 12.25
CA THR A 247 3.82 19.59 13.59
C THR A 247 3.29 18.17 13.62
N TYR A 248 3.07 17.62 14.81
CA TYR A 248 2.58 16.26 14.98
C TYR A 248 1.81 16.08 16.27
N GLU A 249 1.00 15.03 16.30
CA GLU A 249 0.29 14.55 17.47
C GLU A 249 0.53 13.05 17.63
N LEU A 250 1.06 12.65 18.79
CA LEU A 250 1.31 11.24 19.09
C LEU A 250 0.02 10.55 19.47
N THR A 251 -0.20 9.36 18.91
CA THR A 251 -1.40 8.55 19.19
C THR A 251 -1.06 7.24 19.88
N GLY A 252 0.20 6.80 19.83
CA GLY A 252 0.64 5.52 20.41
C GLY A 252 0.18 4.27 19.65
N SER A 253 -1.02 4.33 19.05
CA SER A 253 -1.64 3.26 18.28
C SER A 253 -1.87 3.68 16.82
N GLU A 254 -1.69 2.72 15.91
CA GLU A 254 -1.99 2.87 14.49
C GLU A 254 -3.48 3.15 14.25
N LEU A 255 -4.37 2.47 14.98
CA LEU A 255 -5.82 2.67 14.85
C LEU A 255 -6.21 4.11 15.18
N ILE A 256 -5.73 4.65 16.29
CA ILE A 256 -6.00 6.07 16.63
C ILE A 256 -5.38 7.01 15.60
N ALA A 257 -4.18 6.70 15.07
CA ALA A 257 -3.58 7.51 14.00
C ALA A 257 -4.44 7.52 12.72
N LEU A 258 -5.03 6.38 12.36
CA LEU A 258 -5.97 6.25 11.24
C LEU A 258 -7.24 7.08 11.47
N ILE A 259 -7.82 6.97 12.66
CA ILE A 259 -9.06 7.67 13.03
C ILE A 259 -8.83 9.18 13.07
N LEU A 260 -7.80 9.63 13.80
CA LEU A 260 -7.47 11.04 13.97
C LEU A 260 -7.11 11.69 12.63
N GLU A 261 -6.33 11.03 11.76
CA GLU A 261 -6.04 11.54 10.41
C GLU A 261 -7.32 11.79 9.61
N SER A 262 -8.27 10.85 9.63
CA SER A 262 -9.55 11.02 8.91
C SER A 262 -10.39 12.18 9.48
N GLN A 263 -10.40 12.35 10.80
CA GLN A 263 -11.08 13.46 11.47
C GLN A 263 -10.43 14.81 11.11
N GLU A 264 -9.10 14.88 11.14
CA GLU A 264 -8.33 16.10 10.86
C GLU A 264 -8.43 16.52 9.39
N ILE A 265 -8.40 15.58 8.45
CA ILE A 265 -8.61 15.89 7.02
C ILE A 265 -9.99 16.51 6.80
N ARG A 266 -11.02 16.03 7.50
CA ARG A 266 -12.39 16.59 7.39
C ARG A 266 -12.50 17.95 8.08
N ARG A 267 -11.87 18.12 9.24
CA ARG A 267 -11.89 19.36 10.02
C ARG A 267 -11.13 20.49 9.35
N LEU A 268 -9.95 20.20 8.82
CA LEU A 268 -9.02 21.19 8.26
C LEU A 268 -9.15 21.34 6.73
N TRP A 269 -9.74 20.35 6.06
CA TRP A 269 -9.88 20.29 4.61
C TRP A 269 -8.59 20.64 3.83
N PRO A 270 -7.43 20.07 4.20
CA PRO A 270 -6.12 20.49 3.71
C PRO A 270 -5.98 20.30 2.19
N LYS A 271 -5.36 21.27 1.51
CA LYS A 271 -5.28 21.37 0.04
C LYS A 271 -4.86 20.06 -0.65
N TYR A 272 -3.91 19.31 -0.08
CA TYR A 272 -3.27 18.19 -0.75
C TYR A 272 -3.80 16.78 -0.37
N ASN A 273 -4.74 16.65 0.58
CA ASN A 273 -5.36 15.36 0.92
C ASN A 273 -6.55 15.01 0.00
N LEU A 274 -6.31 14.82 -1.30
CA LEU A 274 -7.40 14.61 -2.27
C LEU A 274 -8.13 13.27 -2.10
N ALA A 275 -7.41 12.19 -1.80
CA ALA A 275 -7.96 10.83 -1.77
C ALA A 275 -9.11 10.62 -0.77
N GLN A 276 -9.10 11.32 0.37
CA GLN A 276 -10.18 11.25 1.37
C GLN A 276 -11.27 12.31 1.16
N LYS A 277 -11.10 13.24 0.22
CA LYS A 277 -12.10 14.24 -0.15
C LYS A 277 -13.04 13.76 -1.25
N THR A 278 -12.62 12.77 -2.03
CA THR A 278 -13.45 12.07 -3.01
C THR A 278 -14.25 10.95 -2.34
N ARG A 279 -15.54 10.81 -2.66
CA ARG A 279 -16.34 9.67 -2.18
C ARG A 279 -15.80 8.38 -2.78
N THR A 280 -15.31 7.49 -1.93
CA THR A 280 -15.08 6.10 -2.29
C THR A 280 -16.42 5.37 -2.35
N GLU A 281 -16.56 4.45 -3.32
CA GLU A 281 -17.71 3.55 -3.37
C GLU A 281 -17.70 2.66 -2.11
N GLU A 282 -18.82 2.67 -1.40
CA GLU A 282 -19.03 1.88 -0.19
C GLU A 282 -19.89 0.67 -0.55
N TRP A 283 -19.63 -0.48 0.04
CA TRP A 283 -20.40 -1.70 -0.18
C TRP A 283 -21.13 -2.09 1.09
N GLY A 284 -22.40 -2.46 0.99
CA GLY A 284 -23.23 -2.81 2.13
C GLY A 284 -23.97 -4.12 1.92
N ILE A 285 -24.27 -4.79 3.02
CA ILE A 285 -25.18 -5.93 3.06
C ILE A 285 -26.58 -5.41 3.38
N PHE A 286 -27.56 -5.74 2.55
CA PHE A 286 -28.95 -5.34 2.72
C PHE A 286 -29.84 -6.55 2.90
N GLU A 287 -30.92 -6.38 3.64
CA GLU A 287 -32.00 -7.34 3.74
C GLU A 287 -33.21 -6.90 2.91
N TYR A 288 -33.89 -7.85 2.30
CA TYR A 288 -35.21 -7.66 1.72
C TYR A 288 -36.02 -8.95 1.76
N GLU A 289 -37.35 -8.82 1.75
CA GLU A 289 -38.27 -9.94 1.68
C GLU A 289 -38.69 -10.18 0.23
N ASP A 290 -38.69 -11.44 -0.21
CA ASP A 290 -39.24 -11.81 -1.52
C ASP A 290 -40.74 -12.11 -1.48
N ARG A 291 -41.34 -12.34 -2.65
CA ARG A 291 -42.78 -12.60 -2.78
C ARG A 291 -43.26 -13.87 -2.06
N ALA A 292 -42.36 -14.77 -1.69
CA ALA A 292 -42.67 -16.00 -0.95
C ALA A 292 -42.52 -15.82 0.58
N GLY A 293 -42.23 -14.61 1.04
CA GLY A 293 -42.00 -14.29 2.45
C GLY A 293 -40.62 -14.71 2.97
N LEU A 294 -39.70 -15.09 2.09
CA LEU A 294 -38.32 -15.43 2.48
C LEU A 294 -37.50 -14.14 2.59
N LEU A 295 -36.82 -14.00 3.72
CA LEU A 295 -35.82 -12.96 3.90
C LEU A 295 -34.56 -13.30 3.08
N ARG A 296 -33.93 -12.29 2.50
CA ARG A 296 -32.79 -12.44 1.58
C ARG A 296 -31.74 -11.38 1.85
N PHE A 297 -30.50 -11.73 1.57
CA PHE A 297 -29.40 -10.76 1.58
C PHE A 297 -28.99 -10.36 0.17
N CYS A 298 -28.48 -9.14 0.04
CA CYS A 298 -27.71 -8.74 -1.13
C CYS A 298 -26.52 -7.85 -0.74
N VAL A 299 -25.43 -8.00 -1.50
CA VAL A 299 -24.22 -7.18 -1.38
C VAL A 299 -24.23 -6.17 -2.52
N ASN A 300 -24.34 -4.88 -2.21
CA ASN A 300 -24.43 -3.83 -3.23
C ASN A 300 -23.76 -2.52 -2.77
N THR A 301 -23.57 -1.59 -3.69
CA THR A 301 -23.03 -0.26 -3.37
C THR A 301 -24.02 0.55 -2.53
N VAL A 302 -23.54 1.23 -1.49
CA VAL A 302 -24.33 2.06 -0.59
C VAL A 302 -24.60 3.42 -1.22
N SER A 303 -25.83 3.62 -1.68
CA SER A 303 -26.32 4.90 -2.20
C SER A 303 -26.76 5.85 -1.08
N ARG A 304 -26.98 7.13 -1.42
CA ARG A 304 -27.36 8.16 -0.44
C ARG A 304 -28.76 7.86 0.12
N GLY A 305 -28.86 7.69 1.43
CA GLY A 305 -30.11 7.37 2.13
C GLY A 305 -30.38 5.87 2.31
N ALA A 306 -29.58 4.99 1.70
CA ALA A 306 -29.67 3.56 1.92
C ALA A 306 -29.16 3.21 3.34
N LYS A 307 -29.88 2.30 4.01
CA LYS A 307 -29.53 1.76 5.33
C LYS A 307 -29.14 0.28 5.18
N PRO A 308 -27.86 -0.02 4.95
CA PRO A 308 -27.39 -1.40 5.01
C PRO A 308 -27.41 -1.90 6.45
N LEU A 309 -27.46 -3.23 6.63
CA LEU A 309 -27.24 -3.87 7.92
C LEU A 309 -25.80 -3.64 8.40
N ILE A 310 -24.82 -3.78 7.50
CA ILE A 310 -23.40 -3.54 7.77
C ILE A 310 -22.69 -3.08 6.49
N SER A 311 -21.65 -2.25 6.62
CA SER A 311 -20.91 -1.64 5.50
C SER A 311 -19.43 -1.98 5.51
N PHE A 312 -18.83 -1.94 4.32
CA PHE A 312 -17.44 -2.30 4.02
C PHE A 312 -16.83 -1.35 3.00
N SER A 313 -15.49 -1.26 3.02
CA SER A 313 -14.70 -0.47 2.07
C SER A 313 -14.54 -1.13 0.70
N SER A 314 -14.82 -2.44 0.58
CA SER A 314 -14.73 -3.17 -0.68
C SER A 314 -15.82 -4.23 -0.83
N LYS A 315 -16.16 -4.56 -2.08
CA LYS A 315 -17.06 -5.67 -2.40
C LYS A 315 -16.54 -7.00 -1.85
N GLY A 316 -15.22 -7.21 -1.90
CA GLY A 316 -14.57 -8.45 -1.48
C GLY A 316 -14.73 -8.71 0.01
N ASP A 317 -14.56 -7.69 0.85
CA ASP A 317 -14.73 -7.81 2.30
C ASP A 317 -16.18 -8.12 2.67
N ALA A 318 -17.13 -7.39 2.08
CA ALA A 318 -18.56 -7.65 2.24
C ALA A 318 -18.94 -9.08 1.81
N TRP A 319 -18.36 -9.54 0.70
CA TRP A 319 -18.59 -10.87 0.15
C TRP A 319 -18.03 -11.98 1.05
N ASN A 320 -16.81 -11.82 1.55
CA ASN A 320 -16.16 -12.78 2.44
C ASN A 320 -16.90 -12.88 3.78
N PHE A 321 -17.26 -11.75 4.38
CA PHE A 321 -18.06 -11.70 5.60
C PHE A 321 -19.41 -12.44 5.43
N MET A 322 -20.09 -12.20 4.31
CA MET A 322 -21.33 -12.94 4.02
C MET A 322 -21.13 -14.44 3.85
N TRP A 323 -20.03 -14.88 3.23
CA TRP A 323 -19.72 -16.31 3.12
C TRP A 323 -19.47 -16.97 4.47
N GLU A 324 -18.80 -16.28 5.38
CA GLU A 324 -18.61 -16.73 6.76
C GLU A 324 -19.96 -16.93 7.46
N LYS A 325 -20.83 -15.92 7.44
CA LYS A 325 -22.17 -16.00 8.04
C LYS A 325 -23.07 -17.05 7.38
N VAL A 326 -22.95 -17.23 6.07
CA VAL A 326 -23.68 -18.30 5.36
C VAL A 326 -23.27 -19.69 5.84
N ARG A 327 -21.97 -19.91 6.10
CA ARG A 327 -21.47 -21.18 6.64
C ARG A 327 -21.89 -21.37 8.10
N GLU A 328 -21.69 -20.35 8.93
CA GLU A 328 -21.98 -20.35 10.37
C GLU A 328 -23.45 -20.69 10.66
N PHE A 329 -24.39 -20.07 9.94
CA PHE A 329 -25.84 -20.25 10.15
C PHE A 329 -26.50 -21.23 9.17
N ASN A 330 -25.69 -21.93 8.35
CA ASN A 330 -26.13 -22.85 7.30
C ASN A 330 -27.16 -22.22 6.33
N LEU A 331 -27.01 -20.93 6.03
CA LEU A 331 -27.92 -20.18 5.16
C LEU A 331 -27.79 -20.64 3.71
N CYS A 332 -28.74 -20.22 2.86
CA CYS A 332 -28.68 -20.57 1.44
C CYS A 332 -27.86 -19.52 0.67
N PRO A 333 -26.71 -19.86 0.06
CA PRO A 333 -25.88 -18.89 -0.69
C PRO A 333 -26.64 -18.18 -1.82
N LYS A 334 -27.62 -18.86 -2.42
CA LYS A 334 -28.50 -18.31 -3.47
C LYS A 334 -29.48 -17.27 -2.92
N LEU A 335 -30.03 -17.49 -1.73
CA LEU A 335 -30.92 -16.53 -1.06
C LEU A 335 -30.12 -15.37 -0.44
N SER A 336 -28.85 -15.60 -0.10
CA SER A 336 -27.92 -14.57 0.41
C SER A 336 -27.23 -13.75 -0.70
N GLY A 337 -27.59 -13.94 -1.97
CA GLY A 337 -27.03 -13.17 -3.09
C GLY A 337 -25.58 -13.50 -3.47
N LEU A 338 -25.03 -14.61 -2.95
CA LEU A 338 -23.65 -15.04 -3.18
C LEU A 338 -23.49 -16.02 -4.35
N GLN A 339 -24.60 -16.63 -4.79
CA GLN A 339 -24.58 -17.61 -5.88
C GLN A 339 -25.73 -17.34 -6.86
N VAL A 340 -25.40 -17.31 -8.16
CA VAL A 340 -26.37 -17.35 -9.25
C VAL A 340 -26.50 -18.80 -9.71
N ALA A 341 -27.63 -19.45 -9.42
CA ALA A 341 -27.91 -20.81 -9.86
C ALA A 341 -29.37 -20.93 -10.33
N LYS A 342 -29.60 -21.52 -11.51
CA LYS A 342 -30.96 -21.78 -12.03
C LYS A 342 -31.71 -22.85 -11.22
N GLY A 343 -30.98 -23.81 -10.64
CA GLY A 343 -31.53 -24.90 -9.81
C GLY A 343 -31.06 -24.83 -8.35
N LEU A 344 -30.63 -25.99 -7.81
CA LEU A 344 -30.08 -26.14 -6.45
C LEU A 344 -28.92 -25.18 -6.20
N CYS A 345 -28.82 -24.64 -4.98
CA CYS A 345 -27.57 -24.01 -4.56
C CYS A 345 -26.50 -25.09 -4.35
N PHE A 346 -25.24 -24.74 -4.60
CA PHE A 346 -24.12 -25.69 -4.50
C PHE A 346 -24.00 -26.25 -3.08
N SER A 347 -24.22 -25.43 -2.06
CA SER A 347 -24.20 -25.84 -0.66
C SER A 347 -25.32 -26.80 -0.25
N TYR A 348 -26.38 -26.99 -1.05
CA TYR A 348 -27.36 -28.05 -0.80
C TYR A 348 -26.82 -29.41 -1.24
N GLN A 349 -26.06 -29.45 -2.33
CA GLN A 349 -25.43 -30.68 -2.83
C GLN A 349 -24.36 -31.20 -1.87
N THR A 350 -23.71 -30.31 -1.10
CA THR A 350 -22.72 -30.65 -0.08
C THR A 350 -23.30 -30.85 1.33
N GLY A 351 -24.62 -30.66 1.51
CA GLY A 351 -25.32 -30.85 2.81
C GLY A 351 -25.23 -29.67 3.79
N GLU A 352 -24.57 -28.56 3.43
CA GLU A 352 -24.39 -27.39 4.29
C GLU A 352 -25.60 -26.44 4.31
N CYS A 353 -26.49 -26.54 3.32
CA CYS A 353 -27.73 -25.77 3.20
C CYS A 353 -28.96 -26.65 3.42
N LYS A 354 -29.97 -26.15 4.14
CA LYS A 354 -31.22 -26.89 4.45
C LYS A 354 -32.31 -26.82 3.39
N GLY A 355 -32.03 -26.24 2.22
CA GLY A 355 -32.93 -26.31 1.06
C GLY A 355 -34.08 -25.30 1.03
N ALA A 356 -34.01 -24.19 1.77
CA ALA A 356 -35.02 -23.12 1.74
C ALA A 356 -35.33 -22.59 0.32
N CYS A 357 -34.33 -22.50 -0.56
CA CYS A 357 -34.52 -22.07 -1.94
C CYS A 357 -35.39 -22.99 -2.81
N MET A 358 -35.74 -24.18 -2.30
CA MET A 358 -36.58 -25.19 -2.96
C MET A 358 -37.86 -25.48 -2.16
N GLY A 359 -38.12 -24.76 -1.06
CA GLY A 359 -39.28 -25.01 -0.19
C GLY A 359 -39.17 -26.28 0.67
N VAL A 360 -38.00 -26.94 0.73
CA VAL A 360 -37.76 -28.10 1.60
C VAL A 360 -37.76 -27.69 3.07
N GLU A 361 -37.15 -26.55 3.37
CA GLU A 361 -37.25 -25.89 4.67
C GLU A 361 -38.39 -24.89 4.65
N THR A 362 -39.16 -24.82 5.74
CA THR A 362 -40.25 -23.85 5.86
C THR A 362 -39.71 -22.43 6.00
N VAL A 363 -40.45 -21.47 5.44
CA VAL A 363 -40.12 -20.03 5.50
C VAL A 363 -39.82 -19.58 6.93
N LYS A 364 -40.66 -19.98 7.89
CA LYS A 364 -40.47 -19.64 9.31
C LYS A 364 -39.15 -20.15 9.89
N LYS A 365 -38.73 -21.38 9.55
CA LYS A 365 -37.45 -21.94 10.04
C LYS A 365 -36.26 -21.23 9.41
N TYR A 366 -36.34 -20.93 8.12
CA TYR A 366 -35.28 -20.21 7.42
C TYR A 366 -35.13 -18.77 7.92
N ASN A 367 -36.23 -18.01 8.00
CA ASN A 367 -36.21 -16.62 8.45
C ASN A 367 -35.70 -16.49 9.89
N ASN A 368 -36.02 -17.46 10.78
CA ASN A 368 -35.45 -17.48 12.13
C ASN A 368 -33.91 -17.61 12.12
N ARG A 369 -33.33 -18.34 11.17
CA ARG A 369 -31.86 -18.43 11.02
C ARG A 369 -31.27 -17.16 10.44
N ILE A 370 -31.99 -16.47 9.55
CA ILE A 370 -31.59 -15.14 9.10
C ILE A 370 -31.59 -14.15 10.25
N HIS A 371 -32.65 -14.10 11.07
CA HIS A 371 -32.65 -13.23 12.25
C HIS A 371 -31.49 -13.53 13.18
N LYS A 372 -31.23 -14.81 13.51
CA LYS A 372 -30.03 -15.19 14.28
C LYS A 372 -28.72 -14.75 13.61
N ALA A 373 -28.63 -14.82 12.28
CA ALA A 373 -27.46 -14.35 11.57
C ALA A 373 -27.32 -12.81 11.64
N ILE A 374 -28.41 -12.06 11.50
CA ILE A 374 -28.45 -10.59 11.63
C ILE A 374 -28.10 -10.19 13.05
N ASP A 375 -28.70 -10.84 14.04
CA ASP A 375 -28.35 -10.69 15.45
C ASP A 375 -26.85 -10.93 15.59
N SER A 376 -26.29 -11.96 14.95
CA SER A 376 -24.84 -12.21 14.96
C SER A 376 -23.96 -11.23 14.17
N PHE A 377 -24.51 -10.43 13.24
CA PHE A 377 -23.76 -9.31 12.66
C PHE A 377 -23.38 -8.34 13.77
N PHE A 378 -24.20 -8.34 14.84
CA PHE A 378 -24.07 -7.58 16.06
C PHE A 378 -24.11 -8.48 17.32
N ASP A 379 -23.77 -9.78 17.29
CA ASP A 379 -23.51 -10.56 18.53
C ASP A 379 -22.07 -10.32 19.00
N GLY A 380 -21.36 -9.41 18.33
CA GLY A 380 -20.34 -8.54 18.91
C GLY A 380 -20.89 -7.15 19.28
N GLY A 381 -22.21 -7.02 19.46
CA GLY A 381 -22.96 -5.85 19.87
C GLY A 381 -22.97 -5.66 21.38
N ASN A 382 -21.97 -6.21 22.05
CA ASN A 382 -21.51 -5.63 23.28
C ASN A 382 -20.76 -4.36 22.88
N SER A 383 -21.23 -3.25 23.44
CA SER A 383 -20.35 -2.19 23.89
C SER A 383 -18.94 -2.74 24.15
N LEU A 384 -17.97 -2.32 23.33
CA LEU A 384 -16.63 -2.91 23.32
C LEU A 384 -15.56 -1.83 23.32
N ALA A 385 -14.42 -2.21 23.88
CA ALA A 385 -13.20 -1.42 23.94
C ALA A 385 -12.09 -2.11 23.14
N ILE A 386 -11.52 -1.40 22.18
CA ILE A 386 -10.26 -1.78 21.54
C ILE A 386 -9.14 -1.06 22.28
N ILE A 387 -8.29 -1.82 22.97
CA ILE A 387 -7.19 -1.33 23.78
C ILE A 387 -5.86 -1.59 23.08
N GLY A 388 -5.02 -0.56 22.99
CA GLY A 388 -3.71 -0.65 22.35
C GLY A 388 -2.61 0.09 23.11
N LYS A 389 -1.49 0.31 22.43
CA LYS A 389 -0.37 1.09 22.98
C LYS A 389 -0.77 2.56 23.14
N GLY A 390 -0.49 3.14 24.31
CA GLY A 390 -0.68 4.58 24.56
C GLY A 390 0.48 5.43 24.04
N ARG A 391 0.39 6.75 24.23
CA ARG A 391 1.41 7.71 23.74
C ARG A 391 2.68 7.64 24.59
N LYS A 392 2.49 7.31 25.87
CA LYS A 392 3.53 7.15 26.89
C LYS A 392 3.56 5.69 27.37
N ASN A 393 4.67 5.31 28.02
CA ASN A 393 4.87 3.95 28.50
C ASN A 393 3.90 3.52 29.61
N ASN A 394 3.32 4.47 30.34
CA ASN A 394 2.35 4.25 31.42
C ASN A 394 0.88 4.41 30.96
N GLU A 395 0.66 4.52 29.66
CA GLU A 395 -0.65 4.80 29.06
C GLU A 395 -1.04 3.68 28.08
N ARG A 396 -2.35 3.44 27.94
CA ARG A 396 -2.96 2.60 26.92
C ARG A 396 -3.91 3.43 26.08
N SER A 397 -4.00 3.13 24.79
CA SER A 397 -5.04 3.72 23.93
C SER A 397 -6.34 2.98 24.14
N LEU A 398 -7.45 3.71 24.04
CA LEU A 398 -8.80 3.19 24.16
C LEU A 398 -9.65 3.69 22.98
N VAL A 399 -10.32 2.78 22.28
CA VAL A 399 -11.33 3.11 21.26
C VAL A 399 -12.61 2.41 21.65
N LEU A 400 -13.71 3.15 21.78
CA LEU A 400 -15.00 2.59 22.16
C LEU A 400 -15.96 2.48 20.97
N VAL A 401 -16.71 1.40 20.99
CA VAL A 401 -17.77 1.08 20.03
C VAL A 401 -18.99 0.68 20.83
N GLU A 402 -20.12 1.36 20.61
CA GLU A 402 -21.40 1.08 21.25
C GLU A 402 -22.37 0.55 20.19
N ASN A 403 -22.94 -0.64 20.38
CA ASN A 403 -23.86 -1.27 19.43
C ASN A 403 -23.30 -1.28 17.98
N GLY A 404 -22.02 -1.62 17.84
CA GLY A 404 -21.32 -1.64 16.56
C GLY A 404 -20.98 -0.25 15.99
N SER A 405 -21.35 0.85 16.65
CA SER A 405 -21.07 2.23 16.20
C SER A 405 -19.89 2.83 16.96
N TYR A 406 -18.90 3.35 16.24
CA TYR A 406 -17.76 4.04 16.82
C TYR A 406 -18.22 5.27 17.63
N LEU A 407 -17.83 5.31 18.90
CA LEU A 407 -18.21 6.38 19.84
C LEU A 407 -17.13 7.44 20.00
N GLY A 408 -15.87 7.01 20.08
CA GLY A 408 -14.74 7.89 20.37
C GLY A 408 -13.46 7.12 20.65
N PHE A 409 -12.38 7.88 20.84
CA PHE A 409 -11.11 7.34 21.33
C PHE A 409 -10.53 8.22 22.43
N GLY A 410 -9.64 7.64 23.23
CA GLY A 410 -8.92 8.33 24.27
C GLY A 410 -7.80 7.47 24.83
N PHE A 411 -7.44 7.75 26.09
CA PHE A 411 -6.27 7.17 26.71
C PHE A 411 -6.49 6.94 28.21
N ILE A 412 -6.03 5.79 28.69
CA ILE A 412 -6.14 5.37 30.09
C ILE A 412 -4.77 5.04 30.67
N HIS A 413 -4.61 5.17 31.98
CA HIS A 413 -3.38 4.72 32.64
C HIS A 413 -3.29 3.19 32.63
N LYS A 414 -2.08 2.61 32.60
CA LYS A 414 -1.90 1.16 32.53
C LYS A 414 -2.49 0.40 33.73
N ASN A 415 -2.54 1.05 34.88
CA ASN A 415 -3.04 0.46 36.13
C ASN A 415 -4.56 0.66 36.32
N GLU A 416 -5.21 1.42 35.44
CA GLU A 416 -6.66 1.60 35.47
C GLU A 416 -7.34 0.39 34.84
N THR A 417 -8.32 -0.17 35.55
CA THR A 417 -9.15 -1.27 35.05
C THR A 417 -10.51 -0.71 34.67
N LEU A 418 -10.98 -1.03 33.47
CA LEU A 418 -12.32 -0.65 33.04
C LEU A 418 -13.33 -1.57 33.72
N ALA A 419 -14.10 -1.03 34.66
CA ALA A 419 -15.09 -1.79 35.44
C ALA A 419 -16.32 -2.14 34.60
N ASP A 420 -16.81 -1.18 33.81
CA ASP A 420 -17.94 -1.33 32.90
C ASP A 420 -17.80 -0.35 31.71
N PHE A 421 -18.74 -0.43 30.78
CA PHE A 421 -18.72 0.39 29.57
C PHE A 421 -18.98 1.88 29.83
N GLU A 422 -19.82 2.23 30.81
CA GLU A 422 -20.13 3.63 31.13
C GLU A 422 -18.90 4.33 31.72
N ALA A 423 -18.17 3.67 32.62
CA ALA A 423 -16.90 4.16 33.13
C ALA A 423 -15.87 4.35 32.00
N ALA A 424 -15.91 3.51 30.96
CA ALA A 424 -15.01 3.66 29.82
C ALA A 424 -15.28 4.95 29.01
N LYS A 425 -16.54 5.43 28.96
CA LYS A 425 -16.92 6.64 28.21
C LYS A 425 -16.22 7.90 28.74
N ASP A 426 -15.95 7.96 30.04
CA ASP A 426 -15.26 9.09 30.67
C ASP A 426 -13.81 9.28 30.19
N PHE A 427 -13.20 8.23 29.64
CA PHE A 427 -11.82 8.24 29.17
C PHE A 427 -11.68 8.52 27.68
N ILE A 428 -12.78 8.65 26.94
CA ILE A 428 -12.75 8.94 25.50
C ILE A 428 -13.24 10.36 25.19
N LYS A 429 -12.70 10.92 24.11
CA LYS A 429 -13.31 12.07 23.46
C LYS A 429 -14.35 11.55 22.46
N MET A 430 -15.62 11.79 22.77
CA MET A 430 -16.70 11.48 21.84
C MET A 430 -16.49 12.18 20.50
N SER A 431 -16.75 11.47 19.42
CA SER A 431 -16.58 11.99 18.07
C SER A 431 -17.78 11.57 17.22
N LYS A 432 -18.17 12.45 16.29
CA LYS A 432 -19.29 12.17 15.40
C LYS A 432 -18.96 10.98 14.51
N GLU A 433 -19.94 10.09 14.39
CA GLU A 433 -19.84 8.92 13.54
C GLU A 433 -19.42 9.33 12.11
N ASN A 434 -18.37 8.68 11.63
CA ASN A 434 -17.86 8.87 10.29
C ASN A 434 -17.71 7.49 9.67
N ARG A 435 -18.39 7.25 8.55
CA ARG A 435 -18.37 5.96 7.84
C ARG A 435 -16.95 5.45 7.51
N ILE A 436 -16.01 6.33 7.20
CA ILE A 436 -14.60 5.93 6.99
C ILE A 436 -14.01 5.39 8.29
N VAL A 437 -14.24 6.08 9.41
CA VAL A 437 -13.81 5.65 10.76
C VAL A 437 -14.49 4.35 11.16
N GLN A 438 -15.79 4.21 10.88
CA GLN A 438 -16.55 2.99 11.15
C GLN A 438 -15.95 1.79 10.40
N ASN A 439 -15.66 1.93 9.10
CA ASN A 439 -15.04 0.88 8.31
C ASN A 439 -13.63 0.53 8.81
N LEU A 440 -12.86 1.52 9.29
CA LEU A 440 -11.55 1.28 9.93
C LEU A 440 -11.69 0.46 11.21
N VAL A 441 -12.65 0.81 12.08
CA VAL A 441 -12.93 0.10 13.32
C VAL A 441 -13.38 -1.33 13.03
N ASN A 442 -14.33 -1.52 12.12
CA ASN A 442 -14.80 -2.85 11.71
C ASN A 442 -13.64 -3.73 11.20
N SER A 443 -12.73 -3.17 10.40
CA SER A 443 -11.55 -3.89 9.93
C SER A 443 -10.62 -4.31 11.06
N TYR A 444 -10.50 -3.52 12.14
CA TYR A 444 -9.70 -3.87 13.32
C TYR A 444 -10.41 -4.87 14.24
N LEU A 445 -11.73 -4.90 14.27
CA LEU A 445 -12.46 -5.94 15.01
C LEU A 445 -12.27 -7.33 14.39
N VAL A 446 -12.24 -7.40 13.05
CA VAL A 446 -11.97 -8.67 12.33
C VAL A 446 -10.51 -9.10 12.47
N ASN A 447 -9.57 -8.15 12.49
CA ASN A 447 -8.14 -8.42 12.68
C ASN A 447 -7.52 -7.38 13.63
N PRO A 448 -7.42 -7.68 14.93
CA PRO A 448 -6.99 -6.72 15.96
C PRO A 448 -5.53 -6.26 15.85
N ARG A 449 -4.68 -6.89 15.01
CA ARG A 449 -3.28 -6.50 14.78
C ARG A 449 -2.47 -6.25 16.07
N GLY A 450 -2.73 -7.06 17.11
CA GLY A 450 -2.08 -6.94 18.42
C GLY A 450 -2.72 -5.93 19.39
N ALA A 451 -3.90 -5.40 19.07
CA ALA A 451 -4.78 -4.74 20.03
C ALA A 451 -5.60 -5.79 20.80
N GLU A 452 -5.89 -5.48 22.06
CA GLU A 452 -6.80 -6.24 22.91
C GLU A 452 -8.23 -5.76 22.67
N VAL A 453 -9.19 -6.67 22.57
CA VAL A 453 -10.60 -6.33 22.40
C VAL A 453 -11.34 -6.85 23.63
N ILE A 454 -11.92 -5.92 24.39
CA ILE A 454 -12.73 -6.21 25.57
C ILE A 454 -14.19 -5.98 25.19
N ALA A 455 -15.00 -7.02 25.28
CA ALA A 455 -16.46 -6.91 25.24
C ALA A 455 -16.96 -6.72 26.68
N PHE A 456 -17.86 -5.76 26.88
CA PHE A 456 -18.51 -5.51 28.18
C PHE A 456 -19.80 -6.29 28.37
#